data_AF-A0A3A4ZM75-F1
#
_entry.id   AF-A0A3A4ZM75-F1
#
_cell.length_a   1.000
_cell.length_b   1.000
_cell.length_c   1.000
_cell.angle_alpha   90.00
_cell.angle_beta   90.00
_cell.angle_gamma   90.00
#
_symmetry.space_group_name_H-M   'P 1'
#
loop_
_entity.id
_entity.type
_entity.pdbx_description
1 polymer ?
#
loop_
_entity_poly.entity_id
_entity_poly.type
_entity_poly.pdbx_seq_one_letter_code
_entity_poly.pdbx_strand_id
1 'polypeptide(L)'
;MVSRNLSFDDAHVPDFLSGGGEMGALMRSMWAEDLLLIMNRRGYEEETYFTFSYSPIRRESGTVEGMFCACQETTEKVVGERRLKTLRESASQAATARSPEAAGSDVHENSFRESCRCPFCIVLLVGRRRPIRFQDRQFRF
;
A
#
# COMPACT_ATOMS: atom_id res chain seq x y z
N MET A 1 -13.25 -22.92 -2.96
CA MET A 1 -12.26 -21.82 -2.83
C MET A 1 -12.58 -21.13 -1.52
N VAL A 2 -11.78 -21.38 -0.48
CA VAL A 2 -12.15 -21.09 0.91
C VAL A 2 -12.05 -19.59 1.15
N SER A 3 -13.18 -18.91 1.33
CA SER A 3 -13.22 -17.59 1.98
C SER A 3 -12.74 -17.77 3.41
N ARG A 4 -11.44 -17.55 3.65
CA ARG A 4 -10.99 -17.20 5.00
C ARG A 4 -11.53 -15.80 5.25
N ASN A 5 -12.54 -15.70 6.10
CA ASN A 5 -13.08 -14.42 6.55
C ASN A 5 -11.91 -13.58 7.09
N LEU A 6 -11.66 -12.43 6.48
CA LEU A 6 -10.86 -11.37 7.09
C LEU A 6 -11.63 -10.91 8.32
N SER A 7 -11.24 -11.37 9.51
CA SER A 7 -11.70 -10.72 10.75
C SER A 7 -11.06 -9.34 10.79
N PHE A 8 -11.90 -8.30 10.88
CA PHE A 8 -11.45 -6.92 11.02
C PHE A 8 -10.58 -6.70 12.27
N ASP A 9 -10.58 -7.63 13.22
CA ASP A 9 -9.76 -7.61 14.44
C ASP A 9 -8.25 -7.53 14.16
N ASP A 10 -7.78 -7.98 12.98
CA ASP A 10 -6.36 -8.00 12.61
C ASP A 10 -5.89 -6.70 11.92
N ALA A 11 -6.80 -5.76 11.67
CA ALA A 11 -6.54 -4.53 10.93
C ALA A 11 -6.77 -3.30 11.80
N HIS A 12 -5.92 -2.28 11.67
CA HIS A 12 -6.26 -0.96 12.17
C HIS A 12 -7.30 -0.32 11.26
N VAL A 13 -8.57 -0.36 11.69
CA VAL A 13 -9.71 0.12 10.90
C VAL A 13 -9.91 1.62 11.10
N PRO A 14 -9.96 2.44 10.02
CA PRO A 14 -10.26 3.85 10.14
C PRO A 14 -11.65 4.14 10.74
N ASP A 15 -11.77 5.23 11.49
CA ASP A 15 -12.99 5.61 12.22
C ASP A 15 -14.26 5.72 11.35
N PHE A 16 -14.11 6.00 10.05
CA PHE A 16 -15.27 6.09 9.15
C PHE A 16 -15.91 4.72 8.85
N LEU A 17 -15.20 3.61 9.10
CA LEU A 17 -15.70 2.24 8.94
C LEU A 17 -16.23 1.65 10.25
N SER A 18 -15.91 2.24 11.42
CA SER A 18 -16.28 1.72 12.75
C SER A 18 -17.65 2.20 13.26
N GLY A 19 -18.36 3.06 12.52
CA GLY A 19 -19.66 3.62 12.92
C GLY A 19 -20.86 2.66 12.79
N GLY A 20 -21.03 1.74 13.73
CA GLY A 20 -22.24 0.92 13.88
C GLY A 20 -23.09 1.38 15.06
N GLY A 21 -24.26 1.98 14.82
CA GLY A 21 -25.16 2.32 15.94
C GLY A 21 -26.52 2.88 15.54
N GLU A 22 -26.56 3.89 14.67
CA GLU A 22 -27.84 4.57 14.31
C GLU A 22 -28.00 4.84 12.81
N MET A 23 -26.96 4.59 12.01
CA MET A 23 -26.96 4.81 10.55
C MET A 23 -27.70 3.73 9.74
N GLY A 24 -28.19 2.65 10.37
CA GLY A 24 -28.80 1.51 9.69
C GLY A 24 -29.96 1.88 8.77
N ALA A 25 -30.82 2.84 9.14
CA ALA A 25 -31.95 3.27 8.30
C ALA A 25 -31.54 4.20 7.13
N LEU A 26 -30.39 4.85 7.23
CA LEU A 26 -29.89 5.83 6.26
C LEU A 26 -28.69 5.31 5.45
N MET A 27 -28.26 4.08 5.71
CA MET A 27 -27.09 3.49 5.10
C MET A 27 -27.21 3.51 3.57
N ARG A 28 -26.25 4.15 2.93
CA ARG A 28 -26.07 4.21 1.48
C ARG A 28 -24.93 3.30 1.07
N SER A 29 -24.87 2.97 -0.20
CA SER A 29 -23.68 2.29 -0.72
C SER A 29 -22.46 3.18 -0.53
N MET A 30 -21.37 2.58 -0.09
CA MET A 30 -20.08 3.25 0.06
C MET A 30 -19.03 2.47 -0.72
N TRP A 31 -18.13 3.21 -1.34
CA TRP A 31 -17.01 2.67 -2.10
C TRP A 31 -15.73 3.30 -1.57
N ALA A 32 -14.72 2.48 -1.32
CA ALA A 32 -13.37 2.91 -1.00
C ALA A 32 -12.41 2.13 -1.88
N GLU A 33 -11.57 2.84 -2.62
CA GLU A 33 -10.60 2.22 -3.53
C GLU A 33 -9.21 2.32 -2.93
N ASP A 34 -8.43 1.24 -3.05
CA ASP A 34 -7.02 1.18 -2.67
C ASP A 34 -6.76 1.76 -1.26
N LEU A 35 -7.62 1.41 -0.30
CA LEU A 35 -7.53 1.85 1.09
C LEU A 35 -6.35 1.13 1.77
N LEU A 36 -5.42 1.91 2.32
CA LEU A 36 -4.33 1.40 3.14
C LEU A 36 -4.86 0.87 4.48
N LEU A 37 -4.60 -0.40 4.75
CA LEU A 37 -4.81 -1.04 6.04
C LEU A 37 -3.49 -1.66 6.51
N ILE A 38 -3.05 -1.27 7.71
CA ILE A 38 -1.91 -1.93 8.35
C ILE A 38 -2.45 -3.16 9.08
N MET A 39 -1.99 -4.34 8.67
CA MET A 39 -2.47 -5.63 9.18
C MET A 39 -1.38 -6.40 9.92
N ASN A 40 -1.72 -7.08 11.01
CA ASN A 40 -0.81 -7.99 11.70
C ASN A 40 -1.26 -9.46 11.55
N ARG A 41 -1.16 -10.00 10.33
CA ARG A 41 -1.60 -11.37 10.00
C ARG A 41 -0.47 -12.40 9.87
N ARG A 42 0.78 -11.96 9.98
CA ARG A 42 2.00 -12.79 9.84
C ARG A 42 3.01 -12.56 10.95
N GLY A 43 2.58 -11.97 12.08
CA GLY A 43 3.46 -11.64 13.20
C GLY A 43 4.31 -10.39 12.99
N TYR A 44 3.97 -9.57 11.99
CA TYR A 44 4.55 -8.25 11.73
C TYR A 44 3.50 -7.37 11.05
N GLU A 45 3.70 -6.04 11.13
CA GLU A 45 2.86 -5.06 10.45
C GLU A 45 3.08 -5.13 8.93
N GLU A 46 2.04 -5.51 8.19
CA GLU A 46 2.00 -5.48 6.72
C GLU A 46 1.26 -4.22 6.24
N GLU A 47 1.91 -3.50 5.32
CA GLU A 47 1.25 -2.54 4.43
C GLU A 47 0.37 -3.32 3.44
N THR A 48 -0.95 -3.25 3.60
CA THR A 48 -1.92 -3.89 2.69
C THR A 48 -2.90 -2.87 2.13
N TYR A 49 -3.40 -3.13 0.92
CA TYR A 49 -4.37 -2.27 0.25
C TYR A 49 -5.60 -3.04 -0.13
N PHE A 50 -6.77 -2.43 0.07
CA PHE A 50 -8.05 -3.06 -0.22
C PHE A 50 -9.03 -2.11 -0.89
N THR A 51 -9.79 -2.65 -1.83
CA THR A 51 -10.94 -1.98 -2.43
C THR A 51 -12.22 -2.60 -1.89
N PHE A 52 -13.10 -1.76 -1.36
CA PHE A 52 -14.34 -2.14 -0.69
C PHE A 52 -15.55 -1.55 -1.41
N SER A 53 -16.60 -2.36 -1.53
CA SER A 53 -17.96 -1.88 -1.73
C SER A 53 -18.85 -2.33 -0.58
N TYR A 54 -19.64 -1.43 -0.05
CA TYR A 54 -20.68 -1.72 0.93
C TYR A 54 -22.04 -1.47 0.28
N SER A 55 -22.96 -2.42 0.41
CA SER A 55 -24.36 -2.24 0.02
C SER A 55 -25.29 -2.77 1.11
N PRO A 56 -26.26 -1.96 1.56
CA PRO A 56 -27.24 -2.43 2.53
C PRO A 56 -28.18 -3.45 1.87
N ILE A 57 -28.48 -4.52 2.58
CA ILE A 57 -29.54 -5.46 2.24
C ILE A 57 -30.81 -4.95 2.91
N ARG A 58 -31.81 -4.59 2.12
CA ARG A 58 -33.08 -4.02 2.59
C ARG A 58 -34.22 -5.02 2.45
N ARG A 59 -35.13 -5.04 3.43
CA ARG A 59 -36.45 -5.67 3.27
C ARG A 59 -37.36 -4.80 2.40
N GLU A 60 -38.50 -5.36 2.00
CA GLU A 60 -39.59 -4.65 1.35
C GLU A 60 -40.09 -3.44 2.16
N SER A 61 -39.98 -3.48 3.49
CA SER A 61 -40.29 -2.36 4.39
C SER A 61 -39.30 -1.19 4.31
N GLY A 62 -38.21 -1.31 3.52
CA GLY A 62 -37.12 -0.32 3.45
C GLY A 62 -36.12 -0.41 4.60
N THR A 63 -36.38 -1.24 5.60
CA THR A 63 -35.49 -1.47 6.74
C THR A 63 -34.24 -2.25 6.31
N VAL A 64 -33.06 -1.81 6.75
CA VAL A 64 -31.81 -2.54 6.51
C VAL A 64 -31.73 -3.75 7.45
N GLU A 65 -31.63 -4.94 6.86
CA GLU A 65 -31.53 -6.22 7.56
C GLU A 65 -30.10 -6.76 7.59
N GLY A 66 -29.22 -6.20 6.76
CA GLY A 66 -27.82 -6.56 6.74
C GLY A 66 -27.00 -5.70 5.78
N MET A 67 -25.75 -6.10 5.60
CA MET A 67 -24.82 -5.44 4.69
C MET A 67 -24.07 -6.49 3.88
N PHE A 68 -24.06 -6.31 2.58
CA PHE A 68 -23.14 -7.01 1.70
C PHE A 68 -21.87 -6.17 1.55
N CYS A 69 -20.72 -6.82 1.70
CA CYS A 69 -19.43 -6.19 1.43
C CYS A 69 -18.66 -7.03 0.41
N ALA A 70 -18.31 -6.43 -0.73
CA ALA A 70 -17.28 -6.99 -1.60
C ALA A 70 -15.94 -6.35 -1.21
N CYS A 71 -14.94 -7.19 -0.94
CA CYS A 71 -13.58 -6.75 -0.68
C CYS A 71 -12.62 -7.45 -1.64
N GLN A 72 -11.67 -6.69 -2.16
CA GLN A 72 -10.57 -7.20 -2.97
C GLN A 72 -9.26 -6.64 -2.43
N GLU A 73 -8.30 -7.51 -2.14
CA GLU A 73 -6.94 -7.07 -1.83
C GLU A 73 -6.27 -6.57 -3.13
N THR A 74 -5.83 -5.31 -3.13
CA THR A 74 -5.15 -4.63 -4.25
C THR A 74 -3.70 -4.29 -3.93
N THR A 75 -3.14 -4.85 -2.84
CA THR A 75 -1.75 -4.63 -2.40
C THR A 75 -0.74 -4.78 -3.53
N GLU A 76 -0.82 -5.86 -4.31
CA GLU A 76 0.13 -6.11 -5.40
C GLU A 76 0.05 -5.04 -6.50
N LYS A 77 -1.16 -4.61 -6.86
CA LYS A 77 -1.39 -3.52 -7.84
C LYS A 77 -0.76 -2.22 -7.33
N VAL A 78 -1.16 -1.76 -6.15
CA VAL A 78 -0.71 -0.46 -5.61
C VAL A 78 0.80 -0.44 -5.40
N VAL A 79 1.35 -1.48 -4.78
CA VAL A 79 2.80 -1.60 -4.55
C VAL A 79 3.55 -1.74 -5.88
N GLY A 80 3.02 -2.48 -6.85
CA GLY A 80 3.60 -2.63 -8.18
C GLY A 80 3.67 -1.31 -8.95
N GLU A 81 2.58 -0.55 -8.99
CA GLU A 81 2.50 0.77 -9.61
C GLU A 81 3.49 1.75 -8.95
N ARG A 82 3.53 1.77 -7.61
CA ARG A 82 4.48 2.59 -6.85
C ARG A 82 5.93 2.24 -7.19
N ARG A 83 6.27 0.95 -7.23
CA ARG A 83 7.62 0.48 -7.61
C ARG A 83 7.98 0.88 -9.03
N LEU A 84 7.06 0.70 -9.98
CA LEU A 84 7.29 1.04 -11.38
C LEU A 84 7.48 2.55 -11.59
N LYS A 85 6.71 3.37 -10.89
CA LYS A 85 6.88 4.83 -10.88
C LYS A 85 8.28 5.21 -10.36
N THR A 86 8.68 4.62 -9.23
CA THR A 86 10.02 4.84 -8.64
C THR A 86 11.12 4.48 -9.63
N LEU A 87 11.04 3.31 -10.27
CA LEU A 87 12.03 2.85 -11.25
C LEU A 87 12.14 3.80 -12.44
N ARG A 88 11.00 4.30 -12.96
CA ARG A 88 10.98 5.25 -14.08
C ARG A 88 11.62 6.58 -13.71
N GLU A 89 11.30 7.11 -12.52
CA GLU A 89 11.88 8.37 -12.03
C GLU A 89 13.39 8.25 -11.83
N SER A 90 13.85 7.16 -11.19
CA SER A 90 15.28 6.88 -11.03
C SER A 90 16.00 6.72 -12.37
N ALA A 91 15.41 6.00 -13.33
CA ALA A 91 16.00 5.82 -14.66
C ALA A 91 16.10 7.15 -15.43
N SER A 92 15.05 7.98 -15.36
CA SER A 92 15.05 9.30 -15.99
C SER A 92 16.14 10.21 -15.44
N GLN A 93 16.39 10.18 -14.13
CA GLN A 93 17.45 10.98 -13.50
C GLN A 93 18.84 10.47 -13.87
N ALA A 94 19.06 9.17 -13.76
CA ALA A 94 20.32 8.54 -14.16
C ALA A 94 20.70 8.82 -15.62
N ALA A 95 19.71 8.93 -16.52
CA ALA A 95 19.94 9.26 -17.92
C ALA A 95 20.50 10.68 -18.15
N THR A 96 20.29 11.61 -17.21
CA THR A 96 20.82 12.98 -17.28
C THR A 96 22.19 13.14 -16.62
N ALA A 97 22.65 12.11 -15.91
CA ALA A 97 23.90 12.15 -15.19
C ALA A 97 25.11 12.19 -16.14
N ARG A 98 26.10 13.00 -15.76
CA ARG A 98 27.34 13.18 -16.55
C ARG A 98 28.38 12.08 -16.33
N SER A 99 28.17 11.21 -15.34
CA SER A 99 28.98 10.01 -15.11
C SER A 99 28.16 8.92 -14.39
N PRO A 100 28.60 7.65 -14.45
CA PRO A 100 27.97 6.56 -13.71
C PRO A 100 27.94 6.79 -12.19
N GLU A 101 28.94 7.45 -11.63
CA GLU A 101 29.01 7.80 -10.21
C GLU A 101 27.99 8.89 -9.85
N ALA A 102 27.83 9.90 -10.70
CA ALA A 102 26.79 10.91 -10.53
C ALA A 102 25.39 10.27 -10.60
N ALA A 103 25.17 9.35 -11.55
CA ALA A 103 23.90 8.60 -11.64
C ALA A 103 23.60 7.81 -10.36
N GLY A 104 24.61 7.17 -9.78
CA GLY A 104 24.46 6.41 -8.54
C GLY A 104 24.12 7.29 -7.34
N SER A 105 24.73 8.48 -7.25
CA SER A 105 24.45 9.47 -6.19
C SER A 105 23.04 10.04 -6.32
N ASP A 106 22.63 10.41 -7.54
CA ASP A 106 21.32 11.03 -7.83
C ASP A 106 20.17 10.05 -7.51
N VAL A 107 20.31 8.78 -7.90
CA VAL A 107 19.33 7.74 -7.60
C VAL A 107 19.23 7.47 -6.09
N HIS A 108 20.36 7.49 -5.38
CA HIS A 108 20.39 7.29 -3.93
C HIS A 108 19.65 8.39 -3.19
N GLU A 109 19.94 9.66 -3.50
CA GLU A 109 19.32 10.81 -2.83
C GLU A 109 17.81 10.86 -3.07
N ASN A 110 17.35 10.56 -4.29
CA ASN A 110 15.92 10.62 -4.60
C ASN A 110 15.13 9.45 -4.02
N SER A 111 15.71 8.25 -3.99
CA SER A 111 15.08 7.07 -3.37
C SER A 111 14.78 7.28 -1.87
N PHE A 112 15.52 8.19 -1.22
CA PHE A 112 15.42 8.46 0.21
C PHE A 112 14.39 9.55 0.57
N ARG A 113 14.16 10.52 -0.32
CA ARG A 113 13.23 11.64 -0.07
C ARG A 113 11.75 11.23 -0.04
N GLU A 114 11.38 10.13 -0.68
CA GLU A 114 10.01 9.61 -0.66
C GLU A 114 9.90 8.47 0.37
N SER A 115 9.67 8.85 1.64
CA SER A 115 9.75 8.03 2.85
C SER A 115 8.91 6.74 2.92
N CYS A 116 8.26 6.29 1.84
CA CYS A 116 7.44 5.07 1.83
C CYS A 116 7.74 4.10 0.67
N ARG A 117 8.81 4.31 -0.13
CA ARG A 117 8.95 3.57 -1.41
C ARG A 117 9.80 2.31 -1.36
N CYS A 118 10.82 2.22 -0.50
CA CYS A 118 11.65 1.02 -0.34
C CYS A 118 12.34 1.01 1.04
N PRO A 119 12.15 0.01 1.91
CA PRO A 119 12.89 -0.07 3.18
C PRO A 119 14.39 -0.34 2.99
N PHE A 120 14.80 -0.78 1.79
CA PHE A 120 16.19 -0.97 1.40
C PHE A 120 16.36 -0.72 -0.11
N CYS A 121 17.49 -0.13 -0.52
CA CYS A 121 17.85 0.04 -1.93
C CYS A 121 19.33 -0.32 -2.13
N ILE A 122 19.66 -1.04 -3.20
CA ILE A 122 21.05 -1.34 -3.61
C ILE A 122 21.23 -0.85 -5.05
N VAL A 123 22.20 0.04 -5.26
CA VAL A 123 22.57 0.54 -6.59
C VAL A 123 23.79 -0.24 -7.11
N LEU A 124 23.63 -0.90 -8.25
CA LEU A 124 24.69 -1.68 -8.89
C LEU A 124 25.17 -0.97 -10.17
N LEU A 125 26.46 -0.67 -10.25
CA LEU A 125 27.10 -0.17 -11.47
C LEU A 125 27.65 -1.34 -12.28
N VAL A 126 27.00 -1.65 -13.41
CA VAL A 126 27.41 -2.75 -14.30
C VAL A 126 28.72 -2.37 -15.00
N GLY A 127 29.79 -3.11 -14.72
CA GLY A 127 31.15 -2.85 -15.24
C GLY A 127 32.24 -2.81 -14.16
N ARG A 128 31.87 -2.70 -12.87
CA ARG A 128 32.80 -2.90 -11.74
C ARG A 128 32.35 -4.09 -10.91
N ARG A 129 33.31 -4.96 -10.51
CA ARG A 129 33.06 -6.14 -9.65
C ARG A 129 32.64 -5.80 -8.20
N ARG A 130 32.50 -4.53 -7.82
CA ARG A 130 32.18 -4.11 -6.45
C ARG A 130 30.93 -3.22 -6.42
N PRO A 131 29.86 -3.61 -5.71
CA PRO A 131 28.68 -2.78 -5.52
C PRO A 131 29.02 -1.57 -4.65
N ILE A 132 28.41 -0.42 -4.93
CA ILE A 132 28.42 0.72 -3.99
C ILE A 132 27.28 0.47 -3.01
N ARG A 133 27.62 0.13 -1.78
CA ARG A 133 26.63 -0.13 -0.73
C ARG A 133 26.32 1.19 -0.04
N PHE A 134 25.12 1.69 -0.25
CA PHE A 134 24.57 2.75 0.57
C PHE A 134 23.79 2.09 1.72
N GLN A 135 24.23 2.33 2.95
CA GLN A 135 23.60 1.83 4.17
C GLN A 135 23.29 3.05 5.02
N ASP A 136 22.01 3.36 5.20
CA ASP A 136 21.60 4.40 6.15
C ASP A 136 21.23 3.78 7.51
N ARG A 137 21.62 4.46 8.59
CA ARG A 137 21.57 4.00 9.99
C ARG A 137 20.20 4.20 10.66
N GLN A 138 19.18 4.66 9.93
CA GLN A 138 17.95 5.18 10.52
C GLN A 138 16.85 4.14 10.79
N PHE A 139 16.92 2.93 10.23
CA PHE A 139 15.94 1.87 10.52
C PHE A 139 16.43 0.97 11.66
N ARG A 140 16.05 1.29 12.90
CA ARG A 140 15.97 0.31 14.00
C ARG A 140 14.58 -0.31 13.96
N PHE A 141 14.52 -1.62 13.78
CA PHE A 141 13.36 -2.44 14.14
C PHE A 141 13.21 -2.46 15.67
#